data_AF-A0ABD3PDB5-F1
#
_entry.id   AF-A0ABD3PDB5-F1
#
_cell.length_a   1.000
_cell.length_b   1.000
_cell.length_c   1.000
_cell.angle_alpha   90.00
_cell.angle_beta   90.00
_cell.angle_gamma   90.00
#
_symmetry.space_group_name_H-M   'P 1'
#
loop_
_entity.id
_entity.type
_entity.pdbx_description
1 polymer ?
#
loop_
_entity_poly.entity_id
_entity_poly.type
_entity_poly.pdbx_seq_one_letter_code
_entity_poly.pdbx_strand_id
1 'polypeptide(L)'
;MQRLDTQMEELQHGSEAQCRHLYSTAMPFSEPVRTYHYRRRAYQGLLRILEGKSHNASNTYRDALCCGIPSPSLLSVAQCNDSVEACTRCLHALKGQAVGLRKVHLRDSYIRAQECGDETNKCKDILRIIGREEQKSMWRRINRAIDTPSLGAIPFVQRVENGVVVDITNTEEMNKDIQTVTETRFDLSMSAPISMSSLQQRLGFLFDTDFANSLLEGEVQIPWDVDDVTAIILDEIICLFALLREGHTVVDLTADHFRYFWRRFKEKTSFSISGVHAGHYKAATYSKIITTFLATKITLIARGGCPPDRWGHGLQATRDPAYGG
;
A
#
# COMPACT_ATOMS: atom_id res chain seq x y z
N MET A 1 14.07 22.00 -6.11
CA MET A 1 12.97 21.00 -6.01
C MET A 1 12.37 20.89 -4.61
N GLN A 2 13.19 20.84 -3.55
CA GLN A 2 12.72 20.68 -2.17
C GLN A 2 11.59 21.64 -1.75
N ARG A 3 11.76 22.95 -1.94
CA ARG A 3 10.73 23.94 -1.59
C ARG A 3 9.36 23.70 -2.26
N LEU A 4 9.35 23.28 -3.52
CA LEU A 4 8.12 22.95 -4.25
C LEU A 4 7.48 21.67 -3.72
N ASP A 5 8.28 20.74 -3.20
CA ASP A 5 7.78 19.51 -2.60
C ASP A 5 7.13 19.78 -1.23
N THR A 6 7.79 20.55 -0.37
CA THR A 6 7.25 20.97 0.93
C THR A 6 5.95 21.74 0.79
N GLN A 7 5.89 22.73 -0.11
CA GLN A 7 4.65 23.49 -0.36
C GLN A 7 3.51 22.60 -0.85
N MET A 8 3.80 21.57 -1.64
CA MET A 8 2.78 20.62 -2.09
C MET A 8 2.25 19.76 -0.94
N GLU A 9 3.12 19.31 -0.03
CA GLU A 9 2.70 18.59 1.18
C GLU A 9 1.81 19.45 2.07
N GLU A 10 2.18 20.70 2.30
CA GLU A 10 1.38 21.66 3.08
C GLU A 10 -0.03 21.84 2.48
N LEU A 11 -0.12 21.96 1.15
CA LEU A 11 -1.40 22.05 0.46
C LEU A 11 -2.22 20.76 0.58
N GLN A 12 -1.58 19.60 0.49
CA GLN A 12 -2.24 18.30 0.66
C GLN A 12 -2.81 18.17 2.07
N HIS A 13 -2.00 18.41 3.10
CA HIS A 13 -2.44 18.41 4.50
C HIS A 13 -3.54 19.44 4.77
N GLY A 14 -3.40 20.66 4.25
CA GLY A 14 -4.43 21.70 4.38
C GLY A 14 -5.76 21.30 3.74
N SER A 15 -5.74 20.53 2.66
CA SER A 15 -6.96 20.05 2.00
C SER A 15 -7.71 19.00 2.82
N GLU A 16 -7.04 18.27 3.71
CA GLU A 16 -7.67 17.26 4.57
C GLU A 16 -8.67 17.88 5.56
N ALA A 17 -8.41 19.11 6.03
CA ALA A 17 -9.31 19.83 6.93
C ALA A 17 -10.67 20.16 6.28
N GLN A 18 -10.72 20.26 4.95
CA GLN A 18 -11.96 20.49 4.19
C GLN A 18 -12.63 19.18 3.78
N CYS A 19 -11.93 18.04 3.91
CA CYS A 19 -12.48 16.74 3.52
C CYS A 19 -13.53 16.28 4.53
N ARG A 20 -14.60 15.67 4.03
CA ARG A 20 -15.65 15.10 4.90
C ARG A 20 -15.09 13.89 5.65
N HIS A 21 -15.11 13.95 6.98
CA HIS A 21 -14.83 12.77 7.80
C HIS A 21 -15.88 11.67 7.58
N LEU A 22 -15.41 10.51 7.13
CA LEU A 22 -16.21 9.29 7.01
C LEU A 22 -16.09 8.50 8.32
N TYR A 23 -17.21 8.34 9.01
CA TYR A 23 -17.28 7.58 10.24
C TYR A 23 -17.73 6.15 9.92
N SER A 24 -16.87 5.17 10.18
CA SER A 24 -17.20 3.76 10.04
C SER A 24 -17.66 3.18 11.38
N THR A 25 -18.56 2.19 11.32
CA THR A 25 -18.93 1.39 12.48
C THR A 25 -17.89 0.31 12.73
N ALA A 26 -17.61 0.01 14.01
CA ALA A 26 -16.74 -1.13 14.37
C ALA A 26 -17.33 -2.50 13.97
N MET A 27 -18.64 -2.55 13.68
CA MET A 27 -19.34 -3.75 13.24
C MET A 27 -19.47 -3.81 11.71
N PRO A 28 -19.49 -5.01 11.11
CA PRO A 28 -19.83 -5.19 9.70
C PRO A 28 -21.18 -4.57 9.34
N PHE A 29 -21.27 -4.03 8.13
CA PHE A 29 -22.49 -3.40 7.66
C PHE A 29 -23.62 -4.43 7.48
N SER A 30 -24.74 -4.21 8.17
CA SER A 30 -26.02 -4.87 7.94
C SER A 30 -27.15 -3.87 8.21
N GLU A 31 -28.34 -4.14 7.70
CA GLU A 31 -29.48 -3.23 7.85
C GLU A 31 -29.83 -2.94 9.32
N PRO A 32 -29.91 -3.95 10.22
CA PRO A 32 -30.19 -3.67 11.63
C PRO A 32 -29.07 -2.85 12.31
N VAL A 33 -27.80 -3.16 12.02
CA VAL A 33 -26.67 -2.41 12.57
C VAL A 33 -26.69 -0.96 12.09
N ARG A 34 -26.98 -0.75 10.80
CA ARG A 34 -27.12 0.58 10.19
C ARG A 34 -28.18 1.40 10.92
N THR A 35 -29.37 0.84 11.11
CA THR A 35 -30.51 1.51 11.73
C THR A 35 -30.17 2.02 13.12
N TYR A 36 -29.70 1.15 14.01
CA TYR A 36 -29.37 1.57 15.38
C TYR A 36 -28.15 2.49 15.46
N HIS A 37 -27.17 2.33 14.56
CA HIS A 37 -26.02 3.22 14.51
C HIS A 37 -26.39 4.66 14.14
N TYR A 38 -27.15 4.83 13.05
CA TYR A 38 -27.59 6.16 12.62
C TYR A 38 -28.59 6.77 13.60
N ARG A 39 -29.50 5.97 14.15
CA ARG A 39 -30.45 6.44 15.17
C ARG A 39 -29.74 6.91 16.44
N ARG A 40 -28.73 6.17 16.93
CA ARG A 40 -27.87 6.62 18.05
C ARG A 40 -27.20 7.96 17.74
N ARG A 41 -26.63 8.09 16.53
CA ARG A 41 -25.97 9.33 16.09
C ARG A 41 -26.94 10.50 15.99
N ALA A 42 -28.17 10.26 15.54
CA ALA A 42 -29.21 11.28 15.48
C ALA A 42 -29.58 11.78 16.90
N TYR A 43 -29.80 10.89 17.87
CA TYR A 43 -30.02 11.30 19.27
C TYR A 43 -28.81 12.07 19.85
N GLN A 44 -27.58 11.64 19.57
CA GLN A 44 -26.38 12.39 19.96
C GLN A 44 -26.31 13.79 19.31
N GLY A 45 -26.79 13.92 18.07
CA GLY A 45 -26.92 15.22 17.40
C GLY A 45 -27.94 16.12 18.11
N LEU A 46 -29.10 15.57 18.48
CA LEU A 46 -30.14 16.30 19.22
C LEU A 46 -29.65 16.76 20.59
N LEU A 47 -28.90 15.92 21.32
CA LEU A 47 -28.25 16.31 22.58
C LEU A 47 -27.35 17.54 22.40
N ARG A 48 -26.52 17.58 21.34
CA ARG A 48 -25.66 18.75 21.08
C ARG A 48 -26.46 20.02 20.80
N ILE A 49 -27.66 19.92 20.22
CA ILE A 49 -28.54 21.09 20.02
C ILE A 49 -29.09 21.56 21.37
N LEU A 50 -29.61 20.63 22.18
CA LEU A 50 -30.17 20.95 23.49
C LEU A 50 -29.12 21.54 24.44
N GLU A 51 -27.86 21.12 24.31
CA GLU A 51 -26.71 21.66 25.05
C GLU A 51 -26.14 22.97 24.47
N GLY A 52 -26.68 23.48 23.36
CA GLY A 52 -26.19 24.70 22.70
C GLY A 52 -24.85 24.56 21.97
N LYS A 53 -24.37 23.33 21.73
CA LYS A 53 -23.08 23.03 21.09
C LYS A 53 -23.14 22.88 19.57
N SER A 54 -24.34 22.90 18.97
CA SER A 54 -24.54 22.72 17.52
C SER A 54 -25.27 23.91 16.92
N HIS A 55 -24.71 24.47 15.83
CA HIS A 55 -25.29 25.61 15.12
C HIS A 55 -26.27 25.20 14.01
N ASN A 56 -26.29 23.94 13.58
CA ASN A 56 -27.10 23.49 12.44
C ASN A 56 -28.27 22.59 12.89
N ALA A 57 -29.30 23.23 13.45
CA ALA A 57 -30.47 22.55 13.99
C ALA A 57 -31.30 21.85 12.90
N SER A 58 -31.52 22.52 11.77
CA SER A 58 -32.34 22.00 10.66
C SER A 58 -31.81 20.68 10.09
N ASN A 59 -30.49 20.56 9.88
CA ASN A 59 -29.89 19.32 9.39
C ASN A 59 -30.06 18.18 10.39
N THR A 60 -29.86 18.46 11.68
CA THR A 60 -30.00 17.45 12.74
C THR A 60 -31.43 16.94 12.87
N TYR A 61 -32.43 17.83 12.79
CA TYR A 61 -33.83 17.41 12.80
C TYR A 61 -34.20 16.58 11.58
N ARG A 62 -33.68 16.95 10.39
CA ARG A 62 -33.86 16.15 9.17
C ARG A 62 -33.24 14.75 9.32
N ASP A 63 -32.01 14.68 9.82
CA ASP A 63 -31.33 13.41 10.07
C ASP A 63 -32.10 12.54 11.07
N ALA A 64 -32.66 13.13 12.13
CA ALA A 64 -33.48 12.43 13.11
C ALA A 64 -34.77 11.85 12.50
N LEU A 65 -35.47 12.63 11.67
CA LEU A 65 -36.65 12.16 10.93
C LEU A 65 -36.29 11.03 9.97
N CYS A 66 -35.19 11.13 9.23
CA CYS A 66 -34.69 10.06 8.36
C CYS A 66 -34.33 8.78 9.14
N CYS A 67 -33.98 8.89 10.43
CA CYS A 67 -33.73 7.76 11.31
C CYS A 67 -35.00 7.21 12.00
N GLY A 68 -36.19 7.69 11.63
CA GLY A 68 -37.46 7.25 12.19
C GLY A 68 -37.73 7.73 13.61
N ILE A 69 -37.16 8.89 14.00
CA ILE A 69 -37.45 9.53 15.30
C ILE A 69 -38.60 10.52 15.10
N PRO A 70 -39.81 10.24 15.63
CA PRO A 70 -40.93 11.16 15.51
C PRO A 70 -40.72 12.40 16.38
N SER A 71 -41.13 13.56 15.89
CA SER A 71 -41.14 14.84 16.62
C SER A 71 -39.85 15.15 17.39
N PRO A 72 -38.68 15.20 16.72
CA PRO A 72 -37.38 15.32 17.40
C PRO A 72 -37.19 16.65 18.15
N SER A 73 -37.98 17.67 17.86
CA SER A 73 -37.98 18.96 18.56
C SER A 73 -38.60 18.92 19.95
N LEU A 74 -39.40 17.90 20.27
CA LEU A 74 -40.09 17.77 21.56
C LEU A 74 -39.32 16.92 22.58
N LEU A 75 -38.18 16.35 22.18
CA LEU A 75 -37.41 15.44 23.02
C LEU A 75 -36.61 16.21 24.08
N SER A 76 -36.70 15.75 25.32
CA SER A 76 -35.87 16.28 26.41
C SER A 76 -34.45 15.70 26.39
N VAL A 77 -33.55 16.34 27.13
CA VAL A 77 -32.17 15.85 27.31
C VAL A 77 -32.16 14.44 27.91
N ALA A 78 -33.00 14.19 28.92
CA ALA A 78 -33.14 12.88 29.55
C ALA A 78 -33.60 11.81 28.55
N GLN A 79 -34.66 12.10 27.78
CA GLN A 79 -35.18 11.18 26.77
C GLN A 79 -34.16 10.86 25.67
N CYS A 80 -33.38 11.87 25.26
CA CYS A 80 -32.31 11.65 24.28
C CYS A 80 -31.19 10.77 24.86
N ASN A 81 -30.76 11.00 26.11
CA ASN A 81 -29.76 10.17 26.78
C ASN A 81 -30.21 8.72 26.93
N ASP A 82 -31.44 8.50 27.43
CA ASP A 82 -32.03 7.18 27.56
C ASP A 82 -32.11 6.46 26.20
N SER A 83 -32.45 7.19 25.14
CA SER A 83 -32.52 6.67 23.77
C SER A 83 -31.14 6.33 23.20
N VAL A 84 -30.10 7.12 23.50
CA VAL A 84 -28.71 6.80 23.14
C VAL A 84 -28.27 5.52 23.84
N GLU A 85 -28.60 5.36 25.12
CA GLU A 85 -28.27 4.17 25.87
C GLU A 85 -29.01 2.94 25.33
N ALA A 86 -30.32 3.06 25.06
CA ALA A 86 -31.12 2.00 24.44
C ALA A 86 -30.53 1.56 23.10
N CYS A 87 -30.19 2.50 22.20
CA CYS A 87 -29.54 2.17 20.93
C CYS A 87 -28.17 1.50 21.13
N THR A 88 -27.42 1.89 22.16
CA THR A 88 -26.13 1.28 22.49
C THR A 88 -26.30 -0.15 22.98
N ARG A 89 -27.30 -0.43 23.83
CA ARG A 89 -27.66 -1.79 24.25
C ARG A 89 -28.08 -2.66 23.07
N CYS A 90 -28.90 -2.13 22.15
CA CYS A 90 -29.26 -2.83 20.92
C CYS A 90 -28.04 -3.15 20.04
N LEU A 91 -27.13 -2.19 19.83
CA LEU A 91 -25.89 -2.43 19.09
C LEU A 91 -25.00 -3.49 19.76
N HIS A 92 -24.93 -3.49 21.10
CA HIS A 92 -24.22 -4.52 21.86
C HIS A 92 -24.83 -5.91 21.68
N ALA A 93 -26.16 -6.03 21.73
CA ALA A 93 -26.85 -7.29 21.48
C ALA A 93 -26.59 -7.82 20.05
N LEU A 94 -26.53 -6.94 19.06
CA LEU A 94 -26.24 -7.30 17.67
C LEU A 94 -24.78 -7.74 17.44
N LYS A 95 -23.85 -7.41 18.34
CA LYS A 95 -22.41 -7.69 18.16
C LYS A 95 -22.12 -9.18 17.94
N GLY A 96 -22.79 -10.06 18.67
CA GLY A 96 -22.63 -11.51 18.53
C GLY A 96 -23.11 -12.06 17.18
N GLN A 97 -24.14 -11.44 16.59
CA GLN A 97 -24.77 -11.87 15.35
C GLN A 97 -24.33 -11.07 14.12
N ALA A 98 -23.51 -10.02 14.31
CA ALA A 98 -23.18 -9.04 13.26
C ALA A 98 -22.58 -9.67 12.00
N VAL A 99 -21.76 -10.72 12.15
CA VAL A 99 -21.19 -11.47 11.01
C VAL A 99 -22.28 -12.24 10.24
N GLY A 100 -23.22 -12.86 10.94
CA GLY A 100 -24.36 -13.54 10.31
C GLY A 100 -25.25 -12.56 9.55
N LEU A 101 -25.59 -11.43 10.19
CA LEU A 101 -26.39 -10.37 9.57
C LEU A 101 -25.71 -9.77 8.33
N ARG A 102 -24.38 -9.65 8.32
CA ARG A 102 -23.61 -9.23 7.13
C ARG A 102 -23.78 -10.21 5.97
N LYS A 103 -23.72 -11.52 6.24
CA LYS A 103 -23.91 -12.56 5.22
C LYS A 103 -25.32 -12.53 4.63
N VAL A 104 -26.33 -12.42 5.48
CA VAL A 104 -27.74 -12.29 5.05
C VAL A 104 -27.91 -11.03 4.20
N HIS A 105 -27.38 -9.88 4.64
CA HIS A 105 -27.46 -8.64 3.88
C HIS A 105 -26.82 -8.73 2.49
N LEU A 106 -25.64 -9.36 2.38
CA LEU A 106 -24.97 -9.56 1.09
C LEU A 106 -25.77 -10.50 0.18
N ARG A 107 -26.35 -11.58 0.74
CA ARG A 107 -27.24 -12.48 0.01
C ARG A 107 -28.48 -11.76 -0.52
N ASP A 108 -29.17 -11.00 0.33
CA ASP A 108 -30.39 -10.28 -0.07
C ASP A 108 -30.07 -9.18 -1.10
N SER A 109 -28.90 -8.54 -0.98
CA SER A 109 -28.45 -7.55 -1.96
C SER A 109 -28.12 -8.18 -3.30
N TYR A 110 -27.58 -9.40 -3.30
CA TYR A 110 -27.36 -10.17 -4.52
C TYR A 110 -28.69 -10.54 -5.19
N ILE A 111 -29.67 -11.04 -4.43
CA ILE A 111 -31.00 -11.38 -4.93
C ILE A 111 -31.67 -10.15 -5.56
N ARG A 112 -31.69 -9.01 -4.86
CA ARG A 112 -32.24 -7.76 -5.41
C ARG A 112 -31.53 -7.31 -6.69
N ALA A 113 -30.20 -7.43 -6.75
CA ALA A 113 -29.43 -7.05 -7.93
C ALA A 113 -29.75 -7.96 -9.13
N GLN A 114 -29.98 -9.24 -8.89
CA GLN A 114 -30.39 -10.22 -9.89
C GLN A 114 -31.81 -9.92 -10.41
N GLU A 115 -32.76 -9.63 -9.51
CA GLU A 115 -34.14 -9.27 -9.87
C GLU A 115 -34.22 -7.96 -10.68
N CYS A 116 -33.33 -7.00 -10.44
CA CYS A 116 -33.27 -5.74 -11.18
C CYS A 116 -32.58 -5.85 -12.56
N GLY A 117 -32.05 -7.01 -12.96
CA GLY A 117 -31.34 -7.19 -14.24
C GLY A 117 -29.98 -6.48 -14.33
N ASP A 118 -29.43 -6.00 -13.21
CA ASP A 118 -28.13 -5.32 -13.13
C ASP A 118 -26.96 -6.35 -13.04
N GLU A 119 -27.04 -7.43 -13.82
CA GLU A 119 -26.18 -8.60 -13.67
C GLU A 119 -24.69 -8.32 -13.93
N THR A 120 -24.37 -7.39 -14.84
CA THR A 120 -23.01 -7.25 -15.36
C THR A 120 -22.05 -6.61 -14.36
N ASN A 121 -22.51 -5.69 -13.52
CA ASN A 121 -21.66 -4.90 -12.63
C ASN A 121 -21.97 -5.15 -11.15
N LYS A 122 -23.23 -5.01 -10.71
CA LYS A 122 -23.57 -5.09 -9.28
C LYS A 122 -23.45 -6.51 -8.72
N CYS A 123 -23.96 -7.51 -9.45
CA CYS A 123 -23.87 -8.91 -9.00
C CYS A 123 -22.40 -9.37 -8.88
N LYS A 124 -21.57 -9.06 -9.89
CA LYS A 124 -20.12 -9.36 -9.86
C LYS A 124 -19.41 -8.66 -8.70
N ASP A 125 -19.76 -7.40 -8.43
CA ASP A 125 -19.19 -6.65 -7.31
C ASP A 125 -19.56 -7.25 -5.95
N ILE A 126 -20.82 -7.65 -5.77
CA ILE A 126 -21.28 -8.30 -4.54
C ILE A 126 -20.58 -9.63 -4.34
N LEU A 127 -20.48 -10.48 -5.37
CA LEU A 127 -19.74 -11.74 -5.30
C LEU A 127 -18.26 -11.53 -4.96
N ARG A 128 -17.64 -10.49 -5.54
CA ARG A 128 -16.26 -10.10 -5.22
C ARG A 128 -16.10 -9.61 -3.78
N ILE A 129 -17.13 -8.98 -3.19
CA ILE A 129 -17.13 -8.60 -1.77
C ILE A 129 -17.23 -9.86 -0.89
N ILE A 130 -18.18 -10.76 -1.19
CA ILE A 130 -18.37 -12.03 -0.47
C ILE A 130 -17.06 -12.82 -0.46
N GLY A 131 -16.47 -13.06 -1.63
CA GLY A 131 -15.21 -13.80 -1.74
C GLY A 131 -14.07 -13.14 -0.95
N ARG A 132 -13.93 -11.81 -1.00
CA ARG A 132 -12.90 -11.11 -0.21
C ARG A 132 -13.12 -11.22 1.29
N GLU A 133 -14.35 -11.08 1.77
CA GLU A 133 -14.67 -11.17 3.20
C GLU A 133 -14.42 -12.60 3.73
N GLU A 134 -14.78 -13.62 2.95
CA GLU A 134 -14.55 -15.03 3.29
C GLU A 134 -13.07 -15.38 3.27
N GLN A 135 -12.33 -14.99 2.24
CA GLN A 135 -10.89 -15.19 2.16
C GLN A 135 -10.18 -14.51 3.33
N LYS A 136 -10.53 -13.25 3.65
CA LYS A 136 -9.94 -12.56 4.82
C LYS A 136 -10.26 -13.26 6.14
N SER A 137 -11.44 -13.87 6.28
CA SER A 137 -11.81 -14.66 7.45
C SER A 137 -10.99 -15.96 7.54
N MET A 138 -10.87 -16.67 6.43
CA MET A 138 -10.08 -17.90 6.31
C MET A 138 -8.60 -17.63 6.62
N TRP A 139 -7.98 -16.65 5.96
CA TRP A 139 -6.59 -16.27 6.21
C TRP A 139 -6.33 -15.83 7.65
N ARG A 140 -7.29 -15.14 8.31
CA ARG A 140 -7.17 -14.81 9.74
C ARG A 140 -7.17 -16.05 10.63
N ARG A 141 -7.93 -17.09 10.28
CA ARG A 141 -7.92 -18.37 11.02
C ARG A 141 -6.63 -19.13 10.76
N ILE A 142 -6.19 -19.20 9.50
CA ILE A 142 -4.92 -19.79 9.10
C ILE A 142 -3.78 -19.12 9.88
N ASN A 143 -3.65 -17.79 9.82
CA ASN A 143 -2.61 -17.04 10.53
C ASN A 143 -2.74 -17.05 12.06
N ARG A 144 -3.85 -17.54 12.61
CA ARG A 144 -4.00 -17.73 14.07
C ARG A 144 -3.63 -19.16 14.49
N ALA A 145 -3.90 -20.13 13.61
CA ALA A 145 -3.60 -21.55 13.84
C ALA A 145 -2.15 -21.88 13.49
N ILE A 146 -1.62 -21.23 12.46
CA ILE A 146 -0.21 -21.18 12.13
C ILE A 146 0.32 -20.00 12.93
N ASP A 147 1.19 -20.27 13.91
CA ASP A 147 1.93 -19.20 14.58
C ASP A 147 2.59 -18.30 13.53
N THR A 148 2.86 -17.03 13.88
CA THR A 148 3.80 -16.21 13.10
C THR A 148 4.97 -17.11 12.76
N PRO A 149 5.38 -17.28 11.49
CA PRO A 149 6.45 -18.20 11.17
C PRO A 149 7.68 -17.75 11.95
N SER A 150 7.88 -18.33 13.13
CA SER A 150 9.17 -18.36 13.75
C SER A 150 9.92 -19.17 12.72
N LEU A 151 10.88 -18.54 12.06
CA LEU A 151 12.05 -19.29 11.66
C LEU A 151 12.48 -19.99 12.94
N GLY A 152 12.03 -21.24 13.13
CA GLY A 152 12.40 -22.01 14.29
C GLY A 152 13.93 -22.00 14.34
N ALA A 153 14.51 -22.18 15.52
CA ALA A 153 15.94 -22.42 15.58
C ALA A 153 16.26 -23.51 14.55
N ILE A 154 17.21 -23.21 13.65
CA ILE A 154 17.64 -24.16 12.62
C ILE A 154 18.04 -25.44 13.38
N PRO A 155 17.34 -26.57 13.20
CA PRO A 155 17.53 -27.72 14.07
C PRO A 155 18.82 -28.49 13.76
N PHE A 156 19.32 -28.37 12.52
CA PHE A 156 20.59 -28.91 12.06
C PHE A 156 21.01 -28.25 10.74
N VAL A 157 22.29 -28.37 10.39
CA VAL A 157 22.86 -27.97 9.09
C VAL A 157 23.39 -29.22 8.40
N GLN A 158 23.24 -29.31 7.08
CA GLN A 158 23.72 -30.45 6.30
C GLN A 158 25.02 -30.12 5.59
N ARG A 159 26.04 -30.97 5.80
CA ARG A 159 27.33 -30.89 5.10
C ARG A 159 27.57 -32.15 4.28
N VAL A 160 28.12 -32.01 3.08
CA VAL A 160 28.57 -33.15 2.27
C VAL A 160 30.01 -33.48 2.63
N GLU A 161 30.24 -34.61 3.27
CA GLU A 161 31.57 -35.14 3.56
C GLU A 161 31.75 -36.45 2.78
N ASN A 162 32.76 -36.53 1.91
CA ASN A 162 33.05 -37.71 1.06
C ASN A 162 31.84 -38.20 0.24
N GLY A 163 30.99 -37.29 -0.22
CA GLY A 163 29.80 -37.61 -1.02
C GLY A 163 28.59 -38.08 -0.22
N VAL A 164 28.67 -38.10 1.11
CA VAL A 164 27.57 -38.44 2.02
C VAL A 164 27.08 -37.17 2.73
N VAL A 165 25.77 -36.99 2.80
CA VAL A 165 25.15 -35.89 3.54
C VAL A 165 25.12 -36.22 5.02
N VAL A 166 25.75 -35.39 5.84
CA VAL A 166 25.83 -35.53 7.30
C VAL A 166 25.07 -34.37 7.96
N ASP A 167 24.22 -34.70 8.92
CA ASP A 167 23.45 -33.73 9.71
C ASP A 167 24.24 -33.27 10.95
N ILE A 168 24.59 -31.98 11.00
CA ILE A 168 25.29 -31.35 12.11
C ILE A 168 24.24 -30.71 13.03
N THR A 169 24.16 -31.19 14.27
CA THR A 169 23.17 -30.75 15.28
C THR A 169 23.78 -29.89 16.40
N ASN A 170 25.11 -29.82 16.49
CA ASN A 170 25.82 -29.02 17.48
C ASN A 170 25.85 -27.54 17.08
N THR A 171 25.44 -26.64 17.98
CA THR A 171 25.32 -25.20 17.71
C THR A 171 26.63 -24.51 17.29
N GLU A 172 27.76 -24.85 17.91
CA GLU A 172 29.05 -24.23 17.56
C GLU A 172 29.54 -24.67 16.17
N GLU A 173 29.35 -25.95 15.85
CA GLU A 173 29.72 -26.50 14.54
C GLU A 173 28.78 -26.03 13.44
N MET A 174 27.48 -25.94 13.72
CA MET A 174 26.50 -25.35 12.82
C MET A 174 26.84 -23.90 12.49
N ASN A 175 27.20 -23.08 13.49
CA ASN A 175 27.57 -21.68 13.25
C ASN A 175 28.84 -21.56 12.39
N LYS A 176 29.85 -22.39 12.63
CA LYS A 176 31.07 -22.44 11.80
C LYS A 176 30.77 -22.85 10.37
N ASP A 177 29.90 -23.84 10.17
CA ASP A 177 29.53 -24.30 8.84
C ASP A 177 28.73 -23.23 8.09
N ILE A 178 27.75 -22.61 8.75
CA ILE A 178 26.98 -21.49 8.20
C ILE A 178 27.92 -20.35 7.82
N GLN A 179 28.87 -19.97 8.69
CA GLN A 179 29.87 -18.95 8.40
C GLN A 179 30.70 -19.31 7.16
N THR A 180 31.25 -20.53 7.11
CA THR A 180 32.10 -20.99 6.00
C THR A 180 31.35 -20.98 4.67
N VAL A 181 30.11 -21.49 4.64
CA VAL A 181 29.26 -21.47 3.45
C VAL A 181 28.87 -20.04 3.06
N THR A 182 28.61 -19.18 4.04
CA THR A 182 28.25 -17.78 3.78
C THR A 182 29.42 -16.99 3.24
N GLU A 183 30.63 -17.16 3.80
CA GLU A 183 31.88 -16.59 3.31
C GLU A 183 32.15 -17.06 1.89
N THR A 184 32.09 -18.37 1.64
CA THR A 184 32.25 -18.92 0.28
C THR A 184 31.24 -18.31 -0.69
N ARG A 185 29.96 -18.18 -0.30
CA ARG A 185 28.93 -17.58 -1.14
C ARG A 185 29.14 -16.08 -1.38
N PHE A 186 29.68 -15.37 -0.40
CA PHE A 186 30.02 -13.96 -0.52
C PHE A 186 31.23 -13.78 -1.45
N ASP A 187 32.21 -14.68 -1.36
CA ASP A 187 33.41 -14.69 -2.19
C ASP A 187 33.15 -15.23 -3.60
N LEU A 188 32.05 -15.96 -3.85
CA LEU A 188 31.66 -16.40 -5.19
C LEU A 188 31.52 -15.23 -6.17
N SER A 189 31.01 -14.07 -5.71
CA SER A 189 30.95 -12.88 -6.57
C SER A 189 32.34 -12.31 -6.87
N MET A 190 33.28 -12.43 -5.94
CA MET A 190 34.68 -12.00 -6.14
C MET A 190 35.50 -13.01 -6.95
N SER A 191 35.08 -14.26 -6.97
CA SER A 191 35.70 -15.36 -7.72
C SER A 191 35.12 -15.52 -9.13
N ALA A 192 34.15 -14.68 -9.51
CA ALA A 192 33.57 -14.70 -10.84
C ALA A 192 34.64 -14.28 -11.88
N PRO A 193 34.66 -14.88 -13.07
CA PRO A 193 35.64 -14.54 -14.12
C PRO A 193 35.71 -13.03 -14.43
N ILE A 194 34.58 -12.33 -14.38
CA ILE A 194 34.50 -10.87 -14.56
C ILE A 194 35.35 -10.09 -13.53
N SER A 195 35.38 -10.55 -12.27
CA SER A 195 36.14 -9.94 -11.17
C SER A 195 37.63 -10.26 -11.23
N MET A 196 38.04 -11.25 -12.03
CA MET A 196 39.43 -11.62 -12.23
C MET A 196 40.06 -10.93 -13.45
N SER A 197 39.27 -10.20 -14.22
CA SER A 197 39.70 -9.48 -15.42
C SER A 197 40.05 -8.01 -15.13
N SER A 198 40.83 -7.40 -16.03
CA SER A 198 41.14 -5.96 -16.00
C SER A 198 39.90 -5.08 -16.11
N LEU A 199 38.76 -5.64 -16.55
CA LEU A 199 37.48 -4.97 -16.65
C LEU A 199 36.99 -4.46 -15.29
N GLN A 200 37.14 -5.22 -14.19
CA GLN A 200 36.65 -4.81 -12.87
C GLN A 200 37.32 -3.51 -12.39
N GLN A 201 38.64 -3.42 -12.55
CA GLN A 201 39.40 -2.22 -12.16
C GLN A 201 39.05 -1.01 -13.03
N ARG A 202 38.80 -1.24 -14.33
CA ARG A 202 38.51 -0.18 -15.29
C ARG A 202 37.08 0.34 -15.18
N LEU A 203 36.10 -0.54 -14.96
CA LEU A 203 34.69 -0.15 -14.78
C LEU A 203 34.44 0.46 -13.41
N GLY A 204 35.17 0.02 -12.38
CA GLY A 204 34.90 0.38 -10.99
C GLY A 204 33.67 -0.36 -10.45
N PHE A 205 33.48 -0.34 -9.12
CA PHE A 205 32.40 -1.09 -8.48
C PHE A 205 31.00 -0.57 -8.83
N LEU A 206 30.88 0.75 -9.08
CA LEU A 206 29.61 1.42 -9.40
C LEU A 206 29.41 1.64 -10.90
N PHE A 207 30.35 1.21 -11.75
CA PHE A 207 30.31 1.42 -13.21
C PHE A 207 30.18 2.91 -13.61
N ASP A 208 30.71 3.82 -12.78
CA ASP A 208 30.61 5.29 -12.93
C ASP A 208 31.90 5.92 -13.48
N THR A 209 32.74 5.13 -14.16
CA THR A 209 34.02 5.55 -14.73
C THR A 209 33.88 6.04 -16.17
N ASP A 210 34.79 6.90 -16.61
CA ASP A 210 34.86 7.35 -18.02
C ASP A 210 34.99 6.16 -18.99
N PHE A 211 35.71 5.12 -18.57
CA PHE A 211 35.85 3.88 -19.34
C PHE A 211 34.49 3.18 -19.54
N ALA A 212 33.61 3.15 -18.55
CA ALA A 212 32.28 2.55 -18.68
C ALA A 212 31.43 3.28 -19.73
N ASN A 213 31.47 4.61 -19.74
CA ASN A 213 30.76 5.41 -20.75
C ASN A 213 31.34 5.17 -22.16
N SER A 214 32.66 5.25 -22.33
CA SER A 214 33.30 5.00 -23.62
C SER A 214 33.11 3.56 -24.13
N LEU A 215 33.01 2.57 -23.23
CA LEU A 215 32.68 1.20 -23.59
C LEU A 215 31.24 1.09 -24.12
N LEU A 216 30.27 1.71 -23.42
CA LEU A 216 28.87 1.73 -23.84
C LEU A 216 28.65 2.50 -25.16
N GLU A 217 29.42 3.55 -25.39
CA GLU A 217 29.41 4.33 -26.64
C GLU A 217 30.10 3.58 -27.80
N GLY A 218 30.80 2.48 -27.52
CA GLY A 218 31.54 1.67 -28.49
C GLY A 218 32.87 2.28 -28.92
N GLU A 219 33.37 3.30 -28.20
CA GLU A 219 34.66 3.95 -28.46
C GLU A 219 35.85 3.09 -28.03
N VAL A 220 35.63 2.19 -27.05
CA VAL A 220 36.64 1.30 -26.50
C VAL A 220 36.17 -0.15 -26.64
N GLN A 221 37.11 -1.04 -26.95
CA GLN A 221 36.84 -2.47 -27.10
C GLN A 221 36.82 -3.18 -25.75
N ILE A 222 36.05 -4.27 -25.65
CA ILE A 222 36.07 -5.15 -24.49
C ILE A 222 37.51 -5.69 -24.30
N PRO A 223 38.08 -5.63 -23.09
CA PRO A 223 39.42 -6.15 -22.84
C PRO A 223 39.54 -7.64 -23.20
N TRP A 224 40.68 -8.03 -23.78
CA TRP A 224 40.94 -9.39 -24.25
C TRP A 224 40.99 -10.44 -23.14
N ASP A 225 41.17 -10.01 -21.89
CA ASP A 225 41.25 -10.86 -20.70
C ASP A 225 39.88 -11.11 -20.03
N VAL A 226 38.79 -10.65 -20.65
CA VAL A 226 37.41 -10.97 -20.27
C VAL A 226 37.00 -12.31 -20.87
N ASP A 227 36.29 -13.14 -20.11
CA ASP A 227 35.80 -14.43 -20.60
C ASP A 227 34.70 -14.27 -21.66
N ASP A 228 34.59 -15.25 -22.57
CA ASP A 228 33.68 -15.23 -23.71
C ASP A 228 32.21 -14.98 -23.31
N VAL A 229 31.76 -15.52 -22.17
CA VAL A 229 30.37 -15.37 -21.72
C VAL A 229 30.11 -13.94 -21.28
N THR A 230 31.00 -13.37 -20.48
CA THR A 230 30.93 -11.95 -20.08
C THR A 230 31.04 -11.04 -21.29
N ALA A 231 31.91 -11.35 -22.26
CA ALA A 231 32.05 -10.57 -23.49
C ALA A 231 30.74 -10.53 -24.30
N ILE A 232 30.06 -11.67 -24.47
CA ILE A 232 28.75 -11.74 -25.15
C ILE A 232 27.70 -10.87 -24.43
N ILE A 233 27.68 -10.90 -23.09
CA ILE A 233 26.75 -10.08 -22.31
C ILE A 233 27.05 -8.59 -22.50
N LEU A 234 28.32 -8.20 -22.48
CA LEU A 234 28.73 -6.80 -22.70
C LEU A 234 28.39 -6.32 -24.11
N ASP A 235 28.59 -7.14 -25.14
CA ASP A 235 28.19 -6.82 -26.51
C ASP A 235 26.68 -6.58 -26.61
N GLU A 236 25.87 -7.42 -25.97
CA GLU A 236 24.42 -7.23 -25.92
C GLU A 236 24.04 -5.95 -25.14
N ILE A 237 24.72 -5.64 -24.03
CA ILE A 237 24.52 -4.41 -23.28
C ILE A 237 24.85 -3.18 -24.14
N ILE A 238 25.96 -3.20 -24.89
CA ILE A 238 26.36 -2.12 -25.81
C ILE A 238 25.32 -1.96 -26.93
N CYS A 239 24.87 -3.07 -27.51
CA CYS A 239 23.82 -3.08 -28.53
C CYS A 239 22.50 -2.50 -28.01
N LEU A 240 22.04 -2.95 -26.84
CA LEU A 240 20.84 -2.44 -26.17
C LEU A 240 21.00 -0.96 -25.82
N PHE A 241 22.17 -0.54 -25.32
CA PHE A 241 22.45 0.85 -25.04
C PHE A 241 22.30 1.71 -26.30
N ALA A 242 22.90 1.29 -27.42
CA ALA A 242 22.78 1.99 -28.70
C ALA A 242 21.31 2.07 -29.20
N LEU A 243 20.55 0.98 -29.09
CA LEU A 243 19.13 0.93 -29.44
C LEU A 243 18.26 1.82 -28.55
N LEU A 244 18.54 1.84 -27.25
CA LEU A 244 17.75 2.56 -26.25
C LEU A 244 18.11 4.05 -26.16
N ARG A 245 19.32 4.43 -26.61
CA ARG A 245 19.83 5.82 -26.56
C ARG A 245 18.91 6.82 -27.25
N GLU A 246 18.32 6.45 -28.40
CA GLU A 246 17.48 7.35 -29.19
C GLU A 246 16.03 7.48 -28.67
N GLY A 247 15.61 6.68 -27.68
CA GLY A 247 14.23 6.68 -27.17
C GLY A 247 14.05 7.05 -25.70
N HIS A 248 15.11 6.93 -24.88
CA HIS A 248 15.00 7.03 -23.41
C HIS A 248 15.68 8.24 -22.77
N THR A 249 16.32 9.12 -23.56
CA THR A 249 16.91 10.37 -23.05
C THR A 249 15.86 11.36 -22.50
N VAL A 250 14.58 11.14 -22.82
CA VAL A 250 13.48 11.99 -22.38
C VAL A 250 12.54 11.19 -21.48
N VAL A 251 12.83 11.16 -20.17
CA VAL A 251 11.80 10.75 -19.20
C VAL A 251 10.68 11.80 -19.28
N ASP A 252 9.54 11.44 -19.86
CA ASP A 252 8.33 12.27 -19.86
C ASP A 252 7.12 11.51 -19.32
N LEU A 253 6.78 11.81 -18.08
CA LEU A 253 5.54 11.35 -17.48
C LEU A 253 4.40 12.27 -17.94
N THR A 254 3.54 11.74 -18.80
CA THR A 254 2.33 12.46 -19.22
C THR A 254 1.24 12.39 -18.15
N ALA A 255 0.26 13.29 -18.24
CA ALA A 255 -0.92 13.27 -17.39
C ALA A 255 -1.70 11.93 -17.49
N ASP A 256 -1.70 11.30 -18.66
CA ASP A 256 -2.39 10.02 -18.87
C ASP A 256 -1.63 8.85 -18.23
N HIS A 257 -0.29 8.85 -18.29
CA HIS A 257 0.53 7.91 -17.53
C HIS A 257 0.24 8.02 -16.03
N PHE A 258 0.23 9.25 -15.50
CA PHE A 258 -0.07 9.51 -14.09
C PHE A 258 -1.47 8.98 -13.72
N ARG A 259 -2.51 9.33 -14.49
CA ARG A 259 -3.88 8.87 -14.25
C ARG A 259 -4.00 7.36 -14.31
N TYR A 260 -3.37 6.74 -15.31
CA TYR A 260 -3.42 5.30 -15.51
C TYR A 260 -2.90 4.56 -14.27
N PHE A 261 -1.75 4.99 -13.75
CA PHE A 261 -1.13 4.39 -12.57
C PHE A 261 -1.96 4.64 -11.31
N TRP A 262 -2.23 5.91 -10.99
CA TRP A 262 -2.84 6.29 -9.71
C TRP A 262 -4.30 5.86 -9.56
N ARG A 263 -5.05 5.71 -10.66
CA ARG A 263 -6.41 5.14 -10.61
C ARG A 263 -6.43 3.68 -10.16
N ARG A 264 -5.37 2.94 -10.46
CA ARG A 264 -5.22 1.51 -10.12
C ARG A 264 -4.51 1.30 -8.79
N PHE A 265 -3.90 2.35 -8.24
CA PHE A 265 -3.17 2.28 -6.99
C PHE A 265 -4.11 1.93 -5.81
N LYS A 266 -3.63 1.02 -4.96
CA LYS A 266 -4.35 0.59 -3.75
C LYS A 266 -4.04 1.58 -2.62
N GLU A 267 -5.03 2.37 -2.21
CA GLU A 267 -4.85 3.42 -1.18
C GLU A 267 -4.38 2.89 0.18
N LYS A 268 -4.67 1.62 0.48
CA LYS A 268 -4.21 0.93 1.71
C LYS A 268 -2.71 0.61 1.71
N THR A 269 -2.00 0.85 0.62
CA THR A 269 -0.55 0.72 0.56
C THR A 269 0.05 1.92 1.26
N SER A 270 0.82 1.69 2.33
CA SER A 270 1.53 2.76 3.04
C SER A 270 2.34 3.58 2.05
N PHE A 271 2.21 4.90 2.12
CA PHE A 271 2.80 5.80 1.14
C PHE A 271 3.37 7.02 1.85
N SER A 272 4.66 7.27 1.60
CA SER A 272 5.44 8.43 2.06
C SER A 272 5.63 8.58 3.57
N ILE A 273 6.85 8.95 3.96
CA ILE A 273 7.24 9.31 5.34
C ILE A 273 6.50 10.57 5.82
N SER A 274 6.04 11.41 4.88
CA SER A 274 5.34 12.67 5.16
C SER A 274 3.92 12.53 5.72
N GLY A 275 3.40 11.30 5.88
CA GLY A 275 2.02 11.05 6.34
C GLY A 275 0.93 11.38 5.31
N VAL A 276 1.30 11.87 4.12
CA VAL A 276 0.36 12.12 3.02
C VAL A 276 -0.16 10.79 2.47
N HIS A 277 -1.44 10.51 2.68
CA HIS A 277 -2.03 9.28 2.17
C HIS A 277 -2.12 9.23 0.64
N ALA A 278 -2.01 8.03 0.05
CA ALA A 278 -2.05 7.83 -1.41
C ALA A 278 -3.36 8.29 -2.07
N GLY A 279 -4.41 8.51 -1.28
CA GLY A 279 -5.70 9.03 -1.77
C GLY A 279 -5.59 10.43 -2.38
N HIS A 280 -4.63 11.27 -1.95
CA HIS A 280 -4.36 12.57 -2.57
C HIS A 280 -4.02 12.45 -4.06
N TYR A 281 -3.10 11.54 -4.40
CA TYR A 281 -2.68 11.32 -5.79
C TYR A 281 -3.79 10.70 -6.63
N LYS A 282 -4.63 9.86 -6.01
CA LYS A 282 -5.79 9.29 -6.69
C LYS A 282 -6.89 10.31 -6.93
N ALA A 283 -7.17 11.18 -5.95
CA ALA A 283 -8.08 12.32 -6.09
C ALA A 283 -7.58 13.29 -7.18
N ALA A 284 -6.26 13.53 -7.24
CA ALA A 284 -5.65 14.34 -8.28
C ALA A 284 -5.95 13.85 -9.70
N THR A 285 -6.15 12.53 -9.90
CA THR A 285 -6.49 11.96 -11.23
C THR A 285 -7.81 12.45 -11.81
N TYR A 286 -8.69 13.03 -10.99
CA TYR A 286 -9.96 13.62 -11.40
C TYR A 286 -9.82 15.09 -11.85
N SER A 287 -8.71 15.76 -11.51
CA SER A 287 -8.43 17.13 -11.95
C SER A 287 -7.36 17.15 -13.03
N LYS A 288 -7.69 17.71 -14.20
CA LYS A 288 -6.72 17.88 -15.30
C LYS A 288 -5.53 18.73 -14.87
N ILE A 289 -5.79 19.84 -14.20
CA ILE A 289 -4.74 20.79 -13.76
C ILE A 289 -3.79 20.11 -12.78
N ILE A 290 -4.32 19.46 -11.74
CA ILE A 290 -3.49 18.83 -10.70
C ILE A 290 -2.72 17.64 -11.28
N THR A 291 -3.38 16.81 -12.10
CA THR A 291 -2.71 15.70 -12.79
C THR A 291 -1.53 16.20 -13.63
N THR A 292 -1.74 17.21 -14.47
CA THR A 292 -0.69 17.76 -15.33
C THR A 292 0.45 18.32 -14.48
N PHE A 293 0.15 19.10 -13.44
CA PHE A 293 1.15 19.62 -12.52
C PHE A 293 2.00 18.51 -11.89
N LEU A 294 1.38 17.48 -11.32
CA LEU A 294 2.09 16.38 -10.66
C LEU A 294 2.92 15.55 -11.65
N ALA A 295 2.40 15.32 -12.86
CA ALA A 295 3.11 14.63 -13.91
C ALA A 295 4.36 15.42 -14.35
N THR A 296 4.20 16.72 -14.63
CA THR A 296 5.31 17.62 -14.97
C THR A 296 6.35 17.71 -13.85
N LYS A 297 5.92 17.74 -12.59
CA LYS A 297 6.84 17.73 -11.45
C LYS A 297 7.72 16.48 -11.43
N ILE A 298 7.13 15.30 -11.65
CA ILE A 298 7.88 14.04 -11.70
C ILE A 298 8.83 14.03 -12.90
N THR A 299 8.36 14.47 -14.07
CA THR A 299 9.20 14.65 -15.27
C THR A 299 10.40 15.56 -14.99
N LEU A 300 10.18 16.71 -14.35
CA LEU A 300 11.24 17.67 -14.01
C LEU A 300 12.26 17.08 -13.04
N ILE A 301 11.81 16.33 -12.03
CA ILE A 301 12.69 15.62 -11.09
C ILE A 301 13.55 14.60 -11.82
N ALA A 302 12.92 13.78 -12.67
CA ALA A 302 13.61 12.72 -13.41
C ALA A 302 14.64 13.29 -14.39
N ARG A 303 14.31 14.36 -15.11
CA ARG A 303 15.24 15.04 -16.03
C ARG A 303 16.33 15.82 -15.31
N GLY A 304 16.00 16.44 -14.18
CA GLY A 304 16.91 17.32 -13.44
C GLY A 304 17.82 16.58 -12.45
N GLY A 305 17.62 15.29 -12.20
CA GLY A 305 18.42 14.52 -11.24
C GLY A 305 18.38 15.03 -9.79
N CYS A 306 17.42 15.89 -9.47
CA CYS A 306 17.32 16.59 -8.17
C CYS A 306 16.03 16.19 -7.44
N PRO A 307 15.90 14.93 -6.95
CA PRO A 307 14.72 14.50 -6.21
C PRO A 307 14.60 15.24 -4.87
N PRO A 308 13.38 15.36 -4.32
CA PRO A 308 13.20 15.80 -2.94
C PRO A 308 13.88 14.83 -1.97
N ASP A 309 14.41 15.35 -0.86
CA ASP A 309 15.21 14.56 0.10
C ASP A 309 14.45 13.32 0.60
N ARG A 310 13.14 13.45 0.82
CA ARG A 310 12.28 12.35 1.32
C ARG A 310 12.23 11.13 0.38
N TRP A 311 12.49 11.30 -0.93
CA TRP A 311 12.47 10.18 -1.88
C TRP A 311 13.63 9.20 -1.63
N GLY A 312 14.76 9.69 -1.13
CA GLY A 312 15.90 8.85 -0.74
C GLY A 312 15.62 7.97 0.48
N HIS A 313 14.59 8.29 1.27
CA HIS A 313 14.23 7.58 2.49
C HIS A 313 13.10 6.55 2.30
N GLY A 314 12.53 6.41 1.09
CA GLY A 314 11.36 5.55 0.82
C GLY A 314 11.57 4.05 1.13
N LEU A 315 12.81 3.55 1.03
CA LEU A 315 13.16 2.17 1.39
C LEU A 315 13.00 1.90 2.91
N GLN A 316 13.20 2.90 3.77
CA GLN A 316 13.02 2.76 5.23
C GLN A 316 11.54 2.68 5.63
N ALA A 317 10.65 3.44 4.96
CA ALA A 317 9.21 3.44 5.24
C ALA A 317 8.51 2.09 4.94
N THR A 318 9.12 1.25 4.09
CA THR A 318 8.58 -0.07 3.76
C THR A 318 8.98 -1.13 4.79
N ARG A 319 9.96 -0.84 5.66
CA ARG A 319 10.49 -1.75 6.68
C ARG A 319 10.10 -1.39 8.11
N ASP A 320 9.75 -0.13 8.40
CA ASP A 320 9.40 0.28 9.76
C ASP A 320 7.91 0.05 10.08
N PRO A 321 7.57 -0.86 11.02
CA PRO A 321 6.19 -1.04 11.49
C PRO A 321 5.64 0.15 12.28
N ALA A 322 6.46 1.15 12.61
CA ALA A 322 6.08 2.33 13.38
C ALA A 322 5.22 3.36 12.61
N TYR A 323 5.16 3.28 11.27
CA TYR A 323 4.43 4.24 10.43
C TYR A 323 3.04 3.76 9.99
N GLY A 324 2.56 2.63 10.52
CA GLY A 324 1.21 2.12 10.29
C GLY A 324 0.27 2.42 11.45
N GLY A 325 -0.26 3.64 11.51
CA GLY A 325 -1.38 4.04 12.39
C GLY A 325 -2.74 3.82 11.75
#